data_AF-A0AAE1A982-F1
#
_entry.id   AF-A0AAE1A982-F1
#
_cell.length_a   1.000
_cell.length_b   1.000
_cell.length_c   1.000
_cell.angle_alpha   90.00
_cell.angle_beta   90.00
_cell.angle_gamma   90.00
#
_symmetry.space_group_name_H-M   'P 1'
#
loop_
_entity.id
_entity.type
_entity.pdbx_description
1 polymer ?
#
loop_
_entity_poly.entity_id
_entity_poly.type
_entity_poly.pdbx_seq_one_letter_code
_entity_poly.pdbx_strand_id
1 'polypeptide(L)'
;MIRRPTLLSSLCLRATREPLKKRCLAPLVKLQVNFSTTQNLGSGGITFYDTASEALHDVTDGSKLLVGGFGLCGIPENLIAALLKKNTKELTLVSNNAGVDDFGLGLLLKQKQVKRMISSYVGENAEFERQFLSGELEVELTPQGTLAERIRAGGAGIPAFFTPTGYGTLIHKGGAPIKYNGDGSIEVASKAREDKPYNPAVMLLICYEPLFGFPLPAIVLIKPRIAKTLGHTKVELVVTLQF
;
A
#
# COMPACT_ATOMS: atom_id res chain seq x y z
N MET A 1 17.69 -36.69 17.69
CA MET A 1 17.33 -35.54 18.53
C MET A 1 18.21 -34.34 18.14
N ILE A 2 17.84 -33.60 17.08
CA ILE A 2 18.51 -32.34 16.70
C ILE A 2 17.42 -31.36 16.24
N ARG A 3 17.49 -30.14 16.78
CA ARG A 3 16.45 -29.13 16.90
C ARG A 3 16.25 -28.28 15.62
N ARG A 4 15.03 -27.74 15.46
CA ARG A 4 14.65 -26.68 14.50
C ARG A 4 15.45 -25.37 14.72
N PRO A 5 15.52 -24.49 13.71
CA PRO A 5 15.08 -23.09 13.89
C PRO A 5 14.26 -22.61 12.67
N THR A 6 12.99 -22.17 12.74
CA THR A 6 12.45 -20.86 13.17
C THR A 6 13.37 -19.67 12.96
N LEU A 7 13.13 -18.88 11.89
CA LEU A 7 13.47 -17.46 11.77
C LEU A 7 12.62 -16.85 10.64
N LEU A 8 11.56 -16.11 11.01
CA LEU A 8 10.82 -15.21 10.11
C LEU A 8 11.53 -13.85 10.13
N SER A 9 12.23 -13.48 9.07
CA SER A 9 12.74 -12.12 8.86
C SER A 9 11.79 -11.33 7.96
N SER A 10 11.45 -10.12 8.38
CA SER A 10 10.63 -9.16 7.64
C SER A 10 11.51 -8.27 6.75
N LEU A 11 11.13 -8.08 5.48
CA LEU A 11 11.93 -7.39 4.45
C LEU A 11 11.26 -6.07 4.01
N CYS A 12 12.04 -5.00 3.86
CA CYS A 12 11.66 -3.70 3.31
C CYS A 12 12.50 -3.41 2.03
N LEU A 13 11.91 -2.89 0.95
CA LEU A 13 12.55 -2.71 -0.36
C LEU A 13 12.33 -1.29 -0.92
N ARG A 14 13.36 -0.70 -1.58
CA ARG A 14 13.36 0.63 -2.22
C ARG A 14 13.88 0.52 -3.67
N ALA A 15 13.27 1.20 -4.65
CA ALA A 15 13.63 1.06 -6.07
C ALA A 15 13.60 2.37 -6.89
N THR A 16 14.53 2.51 -7.85
CA THR A 16 14.53 3.50 -8.96
C THR A 16 14.93 2.78 -10.26
N ARG A 17 14.35 3.15 -11.42
CA ARG A 17 14.48 2.35 -12.67
C ARG A 17 14.68 3.18 -13.96
N GLU A 18 15.28 2.51 -14.95
CA GLU A 18 15.27 2.79 -16.40
C GLU A 18 14.43 1.73 -17.17
N PRO A 19 13.97 1.98 -18.43
CA PRO A 19 12.84 1.27 -19.07
C PRO A 19 13.21 0.02 -19.91
N LEU A 20 12.27 -0.93 -20.04
CA LEU A 20 12.43 -2.20 -20.78
C LEU A 20 11.58 -2.28 -22.07
N LYS A 21 12.15 -2.88 -23.13
CA LYS A 21 11.56 -3.13 -24.47
C LYS A 21 10.77 -4.46 -24.53
N LYS A 22 9.75 -4.46 -25.41
CA LYS A 22 8.71 -5.49 -25.66
C LYS A 22 9.21 -6.79 -26.31
N ARG A 23 8.54 -7.94 -26.02
CA ARG A 23 8.48 -9.11 -26.93
C ARG A 23 7.22 -9.99 -26.70
N CYS A 24 6.81 -10.68 -27.77
CA CYS A 24 5.52 -11.30 -28.08
C CYS A 24 5.22 -12.71 -27.50
N LEU A 25 3.95 -13.12 -27.67
CA LEU A 25 3.17 -14.27 -27.13
C LEU A 25 3.37 -15.65 -27.80
N ALA A 26 3.21 -16.74 -27.02
CA ALA A 26 2.50 -18.02 -27.29
C ALA A 26 2.59 -18.99 -26.06
N PRO A 27 1.90 -20.15 -26.01
CA PRO A 27 0.48 -20.42 -25.74
C PRO A 27 0.20 -21.03 -24.33
N LEU A 28 -1.08 -21.25 -24.02
CA LEU A 28 -1.69 -21.67 -22.73
C LEU A 28 -0.94 -22.76 -21.93
N VAL A 29 -0.17 -22.32 -20.94
CA VAL A 29 0.31 -23.13 -19.80
C VAL A 29 -0.56 -22.78 -18.59
N LYS A 30 -0.86 -23.74 -17.71
CA LYS A 30 -1.42 -23.49 -16.37
C LYS A 30 -0.63 -22.33 -15.74
N LEU A 31 -1.23 -21.14 -15.74
CA LEU A 31 -0.55 -19.92 -15.35
C LEU A 31 -0.49 -19.92 -13.82
N GLN A 32 0.50 -20.61 -13.26
CA GLN A 32 1.05 -20.21 -11.98
C GLN A 32 1.72 -18.87 -12.26
N VAL A 33 0.97 -17.79 -12.08
CA VAL A 33 1.44 -16.43 -12.40
C VAL A 33 2.44 -16.04 -11.33
N ASN A 34 3.69 -16.47 -11.51
CA ASN A 34 4.80 -15.96 -10.74
C ASN A 34 5.07 -14.53 -11.24
N PHE A 35 4.42 -13.55 -10.63
CA PHE A 35 4.75 -12.14 -10.84
C PHE A 35 6.14 -11.88 -10.24
N SER A 36 7.19 -12.04 -11.04
CA SER A 36 8.54 -11.57 -10.69
C SER A 36 8.79 -10.22 -11.35
N THR A 37 8.58 -9.14 -10.62
CA THR A 37 9.09 -7.82 -11.03
C THR A 37 10.54 -7.69 -10.60
N THR A 38 11.45 -8.35 -11.32
CA THR A 38 12.90 -8.17 -11.08
C THR A 38 13.28 -6.75 -11.48
N GLN A 39 13.55 -5.87 -10.51
CA GLN A 39 14.30 -4.64 -10.74
C GLN A 39 15.74 -4.86 -10.27
N ASN A 40 16.71 -4.36 -11.04
CA ASN A 40 18.08 -4.29 -10.58
C ASN A 40 18.08 -3.18 -9.52
N LEU A 41 18.16 -3.55 -8.24
CA LEU A 41 18.41 -2.60 -7.17
C LEU A 41 19.74 -1.94 -7.51
N GLY A 42 19.82 -0.61 -7.52
CA GLY A 42 21.04 0.12 -7.87
C GLY A 42 22.21 -0.23 -6.93
N SER A 43 23.24 0.61 -6.91
CA SER A 43 24.45 0.43 -6.09
C SER A 43 24.23 0.20 -4.57
N GLY A 44 23.00 0.39 -4.06
CA GLY A 44 22.63 0.20 -2.64
C GLY A 44 22.39 -1.25 -2.18
N GLY A 45 22.35 -2.24 -3.09
CA GLY A 45 22.25 -3.66 -2.71
C GLY A 45 21.02 -4.03 -1.86
N ILE A 46 21.02 -5.25 -1.33
CA ILE A 46 20.01 -5.74 -0.37
C ILE A 46 20.65 -5.78 1.01
N THR A 47 19.97 -5.21 2.00
CA THR A 47 20.40 -5.28 3.40
C THR A 47 19.49 -6.23 4.17
N PHE A 48 20.10 -7.18 4.88
CA PHE A 48 19.40 -8.04 5.83
C PHE A 48 19.55 -7.43 7.22
N TYR A 49 18.44 -7.42 7.97
CA TYR A 49 18.39 -6.97 9.36
C TYR A 49 17.99 -8.15 10.24
N ASP A 50 18.61 -8.25 11.40
CA ASP A 50 18.28 -9.30 12.38
C ASP A 50 16.95 -8.97 13.09
N THR A 51 16.62 -7.68 13.21
CA THR A 51 15.39 -7.23 13.86
C THR A 51 14.55 -6.31 12.97
N ALA A 52 13.23 -6.38 13.17
CA ALA A 52 12.28 -5.47 12.51
C ALA A 52 12.49 -3.99 12.90
N SER A 53 12.96 -3.72 14.12
CA SER A 53 13.22 -2.35 14.59
C SER A 53 14.37 -1.70 13.83
N GLU A 54 15.46 -2.44 13.56
CA GLU A 54 16.58 -1.94 12.74
C GLU A 54 16.16 -1.71 11.30
N ALA A 55 15.32 -2.59 10.74
CA ALA A 55 14.81 -2.44 9.37
C ALA A 55 13.92 -1.19 9.18
N LEU A 56 13.42 -0.60 10.28
CA LEU A 56 12.56 0.59 10.27
C LEU A 56 13.28 1.85 10.78
N HIS A 57 14.60 1.86 10.83
CA HIS A 57 15.38 2.98 11.40
C HIS A 57 15.11 4.31 10.69
N ASP A 58 14.85 4.30 9.39
CA ASP A 58 14.59 5.46 8.54
C ASP A 58 13.13 5.95 8.55
N VAL A 59 12.20 5.18 9.14
CA VAL A 59 10.82 5.63 9.36
C VAL A 59 10.81 6.71 10.43
N THR A 60 10.27 7.89 10.09
CA THR A 60 10.18 9.07 10.96
C THR A 60 8.74 9.60 11.01
N ASP A 61 8.44 10.51 11.94
CA ASP A 61 7.11 11.09 12.04
C ASP A 61 6.70 11.74 10.71
N GLY A 62 5.43 11.60 10.33
CA GLY A 62 4.94 12.07 9.04
C GLY A 62 5.26 11.16 7.85
N SER A 63 5.94 10.03 8.05
CA SER A 63 6.26 9.09 6.97
C SER A 63 5.00 8.56 6.28
N LYS A 64 5.07 8.43 4.95
CA LYS A 64 4.06 7.74 4.15
C LYS A 64 4.50 6.31 3.86
N LEU A 65 3.73 5.34 4.31
CA LEU A 65 4.06 3.91 4.22
C LEU A 65 3.02 3.18 3.37
N LEU A 66 3.49 2.27 2.50
CA LEU A 66 2.63 1.30 1.83
C LEU A 66 2.66 0.00 2.64
N VAL A 67 1.50 -0.46 3.10
CA VAL A 67 1.40 -1.65 3.96
C VAL A 67 0.57 -2.72 3.28
N GLY A 68 1.20 -3.86 2.98
CA GLY A 68 0.55 -5.00 2.35
C GLY A 68 -0.45 -5.71 3.28
N GLY A 69 -1.34 -6.47 2.66
CA GLY A 69 -2.35 -7.29 3.33
C GLY A 69 -3.76 -7.10 2.78
N PHE A 70 -4.63 -8.07 3.07
CA PHE A 70 -6.06 -8.03 2.77
C PHE A 70 -6.82 -8.55 4.00
N GLY A 71 -7.59 -7.68 4.65
CA GLY A 71 -8.08 -7.96 6.01
C GLY A 71 -6.91 -8.26 6.96
N LEU A 72 -6.85 -9.48 7.49
CA LEU A 72 -5.75 -9.99 8.33
C LEU A 72 -4.78 -10.93 7.58
N CYS A 73 -5.06 -11.24 6.31
CA CYS A 73 -4.22 -12.09 5.49
C CYS A 73 -3.03 -11.30 4.93
N GLY A 74 -1.81 -11.86 5.04
CA GLY A 74 -0.62 -11.29 4.41
C GLY A 74 -0.18 -9.93 4.99
N ILE A 75 -0.66 -9.55 6.17
CA ILE A 75 -0.23 -8.32 6.86
C ILE A 75 1.20 -8.47 7.41
N PRO A 76 2.05 -7.43 7.42
CA PRO A 76 3.41 -7.51 7.97
C PRO A 76 3.44 -7.33 9.50
N GLU A 77 2.94 -8.29 10.27
CA GLU A 77 2.70 -8.15 11.72
C GLU A 77 3.96 -7.80 12.53
N ASN A 78 5.14 -8.34 12.16
CA ASN A 78 6.39 -8.05 12.85
C ASN A 78 6.84 -6.60 12.65
N LEU A 79 6.65 -6.05 11.44
CA LEU A 79 6.97 -4.66 11.14
C LEU A 79 5.97 -3.71 11.80
N ILE A 80 4.69 -4.08 11.84
CA ILE A 80 3.65 -3.33 12.55
C ILE A 80 3.95 -3.28 14.05
N ALA A 81 4.32 -4.40 14.66
CA ALA A 81 4.69 -4.44 16.08
C ALA A 81 5.95 -3.61 16.38
N ALA A 82 6.92 -3.58 15.46
CA ALA A 82 8.10 -2.73 15.60
C ALA A 82 7.76 -1.22 15.45
N LEU A 83 6.88 -0.84 14.50
CA LEU A 83 6.36 0.53 14.40
C LEU A 83 5.59 0.97 15.64
N LEU A 84 4.79 0.06 16.21
CA LEU A 84 4.04 0.30 17.45
C LEU A 84 5.00 0.66 18.59
N LYS A 85 6.08 -0.12 18.76
CA LYS A 85 7.13 0.13 19.76
C LYS A 85 7.92 1.40 19.49
N LYS A 86 8.20 1.71 18.23
CA LYS A 86 8.91 2.92 17.82
C LYS A 86 8.09 4.19 18.11
N ASN A 87 6.76 4.06 18.25
CA ASN A 87 5.84 5.15 18.59
C ASN A 87 5.89 6.34 17.62
N THR A 88 6.30 6.11 16.36
CA THR A 88 6.27 7.11 15.29
C THR A 88 4.85 7.62 15.07
N LYS A 89 4.68 8.94 14.93
CA LYS A 89 3.39 9.64 14.82
C LYS A 89 3.16 10.22 13.43
N GLU A 90 1.95 10.75 13.24
CA GLU A 90 1.54 11.44 12.02
C GLU A 90 1.68 10.59 10.74
N LEU A 91 1.62 9.27 10.85
CA LEU A 91 1.84 8.37 9.71
C LEU A 91 0.71 8.51 8.69
N THR A 92 1.07 8.51 7.40
CA THR A 92 0.12 8.28 6.31
C THR A 92 0.26 6.86 5.83
N LEU A 93 -0.74 6.03 6.07
CA LEU A 93 -0.71 4.63 5.68
C LEU A 93 -1.58 4.41 4.44
N VAL A 94 -0.99 3.74 3.45
CA VAL A 94 -1.71 3.22 2.30
C VAL A 94 -1.87 1.71 2.51
N SER A 95 -3.10 1.24 2.66
CA SER A 95 -3.39 -0.18 2.79
C SER A 95 -4.83 -0.47 2.40
N ASN A 96 -5.12 -1.68 1.93
CA ASN A 96 -6.47 -2.03 1.52
C ASN A 96 -7.48 -1.86 2.67
N ASN A 97 -7.08 -2.31 3.88
CA ASN A 97 -7.85 -2.27 5.11
C ASN A 97 -6.99 -1.80 6.28
N ALA A 98 -7.62 -1.53 7.42
CA ALA A 98 -6.92 -1.22 8.67
C ALA A 98 -6.71 -2.46 9.58
N GLY A 99 -7.09 -3.65 9.15
CA GLY A 99 -7.22 -4.79 10.06
C GLY A 99 -8.36 -4.59 11.06
N VAL A 100 -8.27 -5.22 12.23
CA VAL A 100 -9.29 -5.14 13.29
C VAL A 100 -8.76 -4.38 14.50
N ASP A 101 -9.63 -4.03 15.45
CA ASP A 101 -9.27 -3.18 16.59
C ASP A 101 -7.99 -3.64 17.33
N ASP A 102 -7.83 -4.95 17.54
CA ASP A 102 -6.71 -5.54 18.28
C ASP A 102 -5.64 -6.23 17.42
N PHE A 103 -5.67 -6.07 16.09
CA PHE A 103 -4.71 -6.73 15.21
C PHE A 103 -4.45 -6.00 13.89
N GLY A 104 -3.21 -6.04 13.43
CA GLY A 104 -2.79 -5.32 12.22
C GLY A 104 -2.70 -3.81 12.46
N LEU A 105 -3.15 -3.00 11.49
CA LEU A 105 -3.03 -1.54 11.57
C LEU A 105 -3.93 -0.91 12.64
N GLY A 106 -4.97 -1.61 13.12
CA GLY A 106 -5.80 -1.18 14.25
C GLY A 106 -5.00 -0.90 15.52
N LEU A 107 -3.89 -1.62 15.72
CA LEU A 107 -2.97 -1.35 16.84
C LEU A 107 -2.36 0.05 16.77
N LEU A 108 -1.99 0.51 15.57
CA LEU A 108 -1.41 1.84 15.35
C LEU A 108 -2.48 2.94 15.47
N LEU A 109 -3.73 2.64 15.09
CA LEU A 109 -4.87 3.54 15.27
C LEU A 109 -5.18 3.73 16.76
N LYS A 110 -5.24 2.67 17.55
CA LYS A 110 -5.43 2.74 19.00
C LYS A 110 -4.38 3.61 19.70
N GLN A 111 -3.12 3.57 19.24
CA GLN A 111 -2.05 4.42 19.77
C GLN A 111 -1.97 5.81 19.14
N LYS A 112 -2.95 6.20 18.31
CA LYS A 112 -3.01 7.48 17.59
C LYS A 112 -1.69 7.79 16.85
N GLN A 113 -1.12 6.77 16.21
CA GLN A 113 0.11 6.91 15.42
C GLN A 113 -0.15 7.32 13.96
N VAL A 114 -1.42 7.22 13.53
CA VAL A 114 -1.81 7.41 12.13
C VAL A 114 -2.59 8.71 12.01
N LYS A 115 -2.13 9.58 11.11
CA LYS A 115 -2.85 10.80 10.71
C LYS A 115 -3.83 10.52 9.59
N ARG A 116 -3.40 9.74 8.59
CA ARG A 116 -4.16 9.52 7.36
C ARG A 116 -4.12 8.06 6.92
N MET A 117 -5.29 7.54 6.57
CA MET A 117 -5.48 6.26 5.91
C MET A 117 -5.91 6.48 4.46
N ILE A 118 -5.25 5.80 3.52
CA ILE A 118 -5.71 5.67 2.13
C ILE A 118 -6.08 4.20 1.91
N SER A 119 -7.37 3.93 1.87
CA SER A 119 -7.90 2.56 1.96
C SER A 119 -9.11 2.35 1.06
N SER A 120 -9.39 1.09 0.75
CA SER A 120 -10.56 0.74 -0.07
C SER A 120 -11.78 0.37 0.77
N TYR A 121 -11.55 -0.15 1.97
CA TYR A 121 -12.61 -0.59 2.86
C TYR A 121 -12.16 -0.51 4.32
N VAL A 122 -13.02 0.09 5.14
CA VAL A 122 -12.78 0.38 6.56
C VAL A 122 -13.16 -0.79 7.47
N GLY A 123 -14.19 -1.56 7.10
CA GLY A 123 -15.02 -2.32 8.04
C GLY A 123 -14.31 -3.28 8.98
N GLU A 124 -15.03 -3.65 10.04
CA GLU A 124 -14.59 -4.48 11.19
C GLU A 124 -13.55 -3.82 12.11
N ASN A 125 -13.53 -2.48 12.15
CA ASN A 125 -12.67 -1.71 13.05
C ASN A 125 -13.44 -0.49 13.61
N ALA A 126 -13.97 -0.64 14.83
CA ALA A 126 -14.80 0.39 15.46
C ALA A 126 -13.98 1.63 15.82
N GLU A 127 -12.71 1.45 16.20
CA GLU A 127 -11.83 2.57 16.53
C GLU A 127 -11.50 3.42 15.30
N PHE A 128 -11.32 2.79 14.14
CA PHE A 128 -11.16 3.48 12.87
C PHE A 128 -12.38 4.37 12.60
N GLU A 129 -13.58 3.78 12.63
CA GLU A 129 -14.82 4.52 12.33
C GLU A 129 -15.00 5.68 13.32
N ARG A 130 -14.79 5.42 14.62
CA ARG A 130 -14.87 6.44 15.67
C ARG A 130 -13.91 7.60 15.40
N GLN A 131 -12.64 7.33 15.11
CA GLN A 131 -11.64 8.38 14.84
C GLN A 131 -11.92 9.16 13.56
N PHE A 132 -12.44 8.48 12.52
CA PHE A 132 -12.82 9.16 11.29
C PHE A 132 -14.00 10.11 11.52
N LEU A 133 -15.07 9.62 12.15
CA LEU A 133 -16.28 10.41 12.43
C LEU A 133 -16.05 11.52 13.45
N SER A 134 -15.09 11.37 14.38
CA SER A 134 -14.72 12.41 15.34
C SER A 134 -13.77 13.47 14.77
N GLY A 135 -13.23 13.26 13.56
CA GLY A 135 -12.25 14.16 12.95
C GLY A 135 -10.80 13.96 13.40
N GLU A 136 -10.52 12.92 14.20
CA GLU A 136 -9.17 12.56 14.65
C GLU A 136 -8.33 11.92 13.53
N LEU A 137 -8.97 11.26 12.56
CA LEU A 137 -8.32 10.52 11.48
C LEU A 137 -8.77 11.01 10.11
N GLU A 138 -7.83 11.23 9.20
CA GLU A 138 -8.12 11.50 7.79
C GLU A 138 -8.26 10.18 7.00
N VAL A 139 -9.30 10.06 6.17
CA VAL A 139 -9.57 8.84 5.39
C VAL A 139 -9.84 9.18 3.93
N GLU A 140 -8.96 8.74 3.04
CA GLU A 140 -9.20 8.78 1.59
C GLU A 140 -9.68 7.41 1.10
N LEU A 141 -11.00 7.27 0.94
CA LEU A 141 -11.59 6.08 0.34
C LEU A 141 -11.25 5.99 -1.15
N THR A 142 -10.51 4.95 -1.53
CA THR A 142 -10.08 4.69 -2.90
C THR A 142 -10.57 3.31 -3.35
N PRO A 143 -11.31 3.17 -4.46
CA PRO A 143 -11.73 1.86 -4.95
C PRO A 143 -10.56 0.87 -5.04
N GLN A 144 -10.75 -0.38 -4.57
CA GLN A 144 -9.65 -1.34 -4.41
C GLN A 144 -8.81 -1.56 -5.68
N GLY A 145 -9.46 -1.77 -6.83
CA GLY A 145 -8.75 -1.94 -8.11
C GLY A 145 -7.94 -0.70 -8.49
N THR A 146 -8.50 0.49 -8.22
CA THR A 146 -7.81 1.75 -8.44
C THR A 146 -6.64 1.93 -7.47
N LEU A 147 -6.78 1.56 -6.20
CA LEU A 147 -5.69 1.61 -5.22
C LEU A 147 -4.50 0.76 -5.68
N ALA A 148 -4.78 -0.48 -6.11
CA ALA A 148 -3.77 -1.38 -6.65
C ALA A 148 -3.09 -0.81 -7.91
N GLU A 149 -3.87 -0.24 -8.84
CA GLU A 149 -3.33 0.34 -10.07
C GLU A 149 -2.52 1.63 -9.81
N ARG A 150 -2.91 2.47 -8.83
CA ARG A 150 -2.10 3.62 -8.39
C ARG A 150 -0.74 3.19 -7.86
N ILE A 151 -0.70 2.11 -7.08
CA ILE A 151 0.55 1.53 -6.56
C ILE A 151 1.40 1.00 -7.73
N ARG A 152 0.78 0.23 -8.63
CA ARG A 152 1.45 -0.34 -9.80
C ARG A 152 2.00 0.74 -10.73
N ALA A 153 1.20 1.76 -11.02
CA ALA A 153 1.57 2.90 -11.86
C ALA A 153 2.77 3.64 -11.27
N GLY A 154 2.75 3.89 -9.96
CA GLY A 154 3.91 4.45 -9.24
C GLY A 154 5.17 3.61 -9.46
N GLY A 155 5.15 2.33 -9.11
CA GLY A 155 6.31 1.43 -9.27
C GLY A 155 6.77 1.23 -10.72
N ALA A 156 5.92 1.55 -11.71
CA ALA A 156 6.19 1.43 -13.13
C ALA A 156 6.60 2.75 -13.81
N GLY A 157 6.66 3.89 -13.09
CA GLY A 157 6.99 5.17 -13.71
C GLY A 157 5.85 5.79 -14.52
N ILE A 158 4.60 5.41 -14.27
CA ILE A 158 3.42 5.90 -14.99
C ILE A 158 2.81 7.06 -14.19
N PRO A 159 2.84 8.30 -14.72
CA PRO A 159 2.44 9.50 -13.96
C PRO A 159 0.94 9.62 -13.75
N ALA A 160 0.12 9.04 -14.64
CA ALA A 160 -1.32 8.96 -14.47
C ALA A 160 -1.91 7.85 -15.34
N PHE A 161 -3.11 7.38 -14.98
CA PHE A 161 -3.89 6.44 -15.79
C PHE A 161 -5.38 6.75 -15.70
N PHE A 162 -6.13 6.24 -16.68
CA PHE A 162 -7.57 6.39 -16.79
C PHE A 162 -8.27 5.06 -16.44
N THR A 163 -9.35 5.12 -15.67
CA THR A 163 -10.18 3.94 -15.31
C THR A 163 -11.67 4.30 -15.31
N PRO A 164 -12.58 3.39 -15.72
CA PRO A 164 -14.02 3.64 -15.59
C PRO A 164 -14.50 3.57 -14.12
N THR A 165 -13.68 2.99 -13.23
CA THR A 165 -14.04 2.78 -11.82
C THR A 165 -14.28 4.10 -11.09
N GLY A 166 -15.50 4.30 -10.60
CA GLY A 166 -15.89 5.48 -9.83
C GLY A 166 -16.43 6.62 -10.69
N TYR A 167 -16.52 6.48 -12.02
CA TYR A 167 -17.16 7.48 -12.87
C TYR A 167 -18.59 7.78 -12.40
N GLY A 168 -18.96 9.06 -12.41
CA GLY A 168 -20.28 9.54 -11.98
C GLY A 168 -20.55 9.54 -10.46
N THR A 169 -19.68 8.93 -9.64
CA THR A 169 -19.81 8.84 -8.17
C THR A 169 -19.12 10.02 -7.45
N LEU A 170 -19.19 10.07 -6.12
CA LEU A 170 -18.44 11.02 -5.28
C LEU A 170 -16.91 10.94 -5.47
N ILE A 171 -16.41 9.76 -5.87
CA ILE A 171 -15.00 9.57 -6.19
C ILE A 171 -14.58 10.37 -7.42
N HIS A 172 -15.48 10.49 -8.41
CA HIS A 172 -15.27 11.27 -9.62
C HIS A 172 -15.57 12.75 -9.39
N LYS A 173 -16.78 13.04 -8.88
CA LYS A 173 -17.29 14.41 -8.76
C LYS A 173 -16.63 15.22 -7.65
N GLY A 174 -15.89 14.58 -6.75
CA GLY A 174 -15.38 15.19 -5.54
C GLY A 174 -16.46 15.35 -4.48
N GLY A 175 -16.10 15.94 -3.34
CA GLY A 175 -17.01 16.19 -2.22
C GLY A 175 -17.11 15.04 -1.21
N ALA A 176 -16.42 13.92 -1.42
CA ALA A 176 -16.38 12.86 -0.42
C ALA A 176 -15.60 13.34 0.83
N PRO A 177 -16.08 13.06 2.05
CA PRO A 177 -15.40 13.47 3.27
C PRO A 177 -14.06 12.73 3.39
N ILE A 178 -12.97 13.50 3.50
CA ILE A 178 -11.64 13.02 3.86
C ILE A 178 -11.38 13.25 5.35
N LYS A 179 -11.90 14.34 5.92
CA LYS A 179 -11.81 14.64 7.35
C LYS A 179 -13.07 15.37 7.79
N TYR A 180 -13.59 14.99 8.94
CA TYR A 180 -14.70 15.68 9.60
C TYR A 180 -14.18 16.66 10.67
N ASN A 181 -14.98 17.67 10.96
CA ASN A 181 -14.87 18.49 12.17
C ASN A 181 -15.56 17.76 13.34
N GLY A 182 -15.29 18.20 14.57
CA GLY A 182 -15.94 17.64 15.77
C GLY A 182 -17.46 17.84 15.84
N ASP A 183 -18.03 18.72 15.02
CA ASP A 183 -19.48 18.93 14.87
C ASP A 183 -20.10 18.06 13.75
N GLY A 184 -19.31 17.21 13.10
CA GLY A 184 -19.74 16.33 12.01
C GLY A 184 -19.78 17.00 10.63
N SER A 185 -19.45 18.28 10.51
CA SER A 185 -19.29 18.93 9.20
C SER A 185 -18.01 18.47 8.51
N ILE A 186 -17.95 18.58 7.17
CA ILE A 186 -16.77 18.15 6.40
C ILE A 186 -15.69 19.24 6.48
N GLU A 187 -14.56 18.92 7.12
CA GLU A 187 -13.38 19.81 7.17
C GLU A 187 -12.60 19.73 5.86
N VAL A 188 -12.35 18.51 5.37
CA VAL A 188 -11.60 18.26 4.14
C VAL A 188 -12.43 17.37 3.24
N ALA A 189 -12.71 17.85 2.03
CA ALA A 189 -13.43 17.11 0.99
C ALA A 189 -12.48 16.64 -0.13
N SER A 190 -12.85 15.54 -0.78
CA SER A 190 -12.12 15.03 -1.95
C SER A 190 -12.26 15.97 -3.14
N LYS A 191 -11.20 16.05 -3.94
CA LYS A 191 -11.19 16.81 -5.19
C LYS A 191 -11.90 16.03 -6.29
N ALA A 192 -12.53 16.76 -7.21
CA ALA A 192 -13.00 16.18 -8.46
C ALA A 192 -11.83 15.66 -9.30
N ARG A 193 -12.11 14.66 -10.15
CA ARG A 193 -11.13 14.04 -11.05
C ARG A 193 -11.44 14.38 -12.49
N GLU A 194 -10.41 14.58 -13.30
CA GLU A 194 -10.54 14.78 -14.74
C GLU A 194 -11.15 13.54 -15.39
N ASP A 195 -12.10 13.73 -16.30
CA ASP A 195 -12.66 12.67 -17.13
C ASP A 195 -12.40 12.87 -18.62
N LYS A 196 -12.30 11.75 -19.36
CA LYS A 196 -12.18 11.73 -20.82
C LYS A 196 -13.03 10.63 -21.44
N PRO A 197 -13.68 10.88 -22.60
CA PRO A 197 -14.34 9.83 -23.37
C PRO A 197 -13.31 8.95 -24.10
N TYR A 198 -13.56 7.64 -24.17
CA TYR A 198 -12.74 6.69 -24.92
C TYR A 198 -13.60 5.78 -25.83
N ASN A 199 -13.20 5.58 -27.10
CA ASN A 199 -13.96 4.87 -28.14
C ASN A 199 -13.29 3.53 -28.53
N PRO A 200 -14.02 2.42 -28.80
CA PRO A 200 -15.29 2.35 -29.55
C PRO A 200 -16.57 2.14 -28.73
N ALA A 201 -16.50 2.13 -27.39
CA ALA A 201 -17.64 1.75 -26.54
C ALA A 201 -17.81 2.70 -25.35
N VAL A 202 -18.08 3.99 -25.63
CA VAL A 202 -18.51 5.08 -24.71
C VAL A 202 -18.21 4.79 -23.22
N MET A 203 -16.95 4.54 -22.89
CA MET A 203 -16.50 4.41 -21.50
C MET A 203 -15.95 5.76 -21.11
N LEU A 204 -16.56 6.34 -20.08
CA LEU A 204 -16.10 7.57 -19.46
C LEU A 204 -15.12 7.18 -18.37
N LEU A 205 -13.90 7.69 -18.47
CA LEU A 205 -12.78 7.29 -17.62
C LEU A 205 -12.37 8.46 -16.75
N ILE A 206 -12.01 8.21 -15.50
CA ILE A 206 -11.47 9.21 -14.58
C ILE A 206 -9.96 9.03 -14.37
N CYS A 207 -9.26 10.16 -14.23
CA CYS A 207 -7.80 10.21 -14.10
C CYS A 207 -7.34 10.01 -12.65
N TYR A 208 -6.31 9.18 -12.47
CA TYR A 208 -5.64 8.96 -11.19
C TYR A 208 -4.14 9.15 -11.29
N GLU A 209 -3.60 9.81 -10.27
CA GLU A 209 -2.17 9.91 -10.01
C GLU A 209 -1.71 8.80 -9.05
N PRO A 210 -0.44 8.36 -9.14
CA PRO A 210 0.21 7.53 -8.13
C PRO A 210 0.11 8.14 -6.73
N LEU A 211 0.09 7.29 -5.71
CA LEU A 211 -0.04 7.70 -4.29
C LEU A 211 1.18 8.43 -3.72
N PHE A 212 2.32 8.21 -4.37
CA PHE A 212 3.61 8.78 -4.03
C PHE A 212 4.07 9.59 -5.24
N GLY A 213 4.54 10.82 -5.02
CA GLY A 213 5.16 11.63 -6.06
C GLY A 213 6.43 10.96 -6.59
N PHE A 214 6.84 11.35 -7.80
CA PHE A 214 8.10 10.87 -8.39
C PHE A 214 9.30 11.69 -7.90
N PRO A 215 10.44 11.04 -7.59
CA PRO A 215 10.66 9.59 -7.51
C PRO A 215 10.05 9.00 -6.23
N LEU A 216 9.40 7.82 -6.28
CA LEU A 216 8.71 7.22 -5.12
C LEU A 216 9.69 6.93 -3.97
N PRO A 217 9.69 7.72 -2.89
CA PRO A 217 10.38 7.35 -1.66
C PRO A 217 9.36 6.63 -0.78
N ALA A 218 8.76 5.56 -1.30
CA ALA A 218 7.77 4.79 -0.56
C ALA A 218 8.50 3.73 0.25
N ILE A 219 8.46 3.83 1.58
CA ILE A 219 8.81 2.70 2.45
C ILE A 219 7.63 1.72 2.34
N VAL A 220 7.93 0.49 1.90
CA VAL A 220 6.92 -0.54 1.65
C VAL A 220 7.11 -1.70 2.63
N LEU A 221 6.07 -1.99 3.41
CA LEU A 221 6.03 -3.08 4.38
C LEU A 221 5.21 -4.23 3.80
N ILE A 222 5.85 -5.37 3.56
CA ILE A 222 5.21 -6.55 2.98
C ILE A 222 5.52 -7.81 3.78
N LYS A 223 4.61 -8.79 3.69
CA LYS A 223 4.81 -10.14 4.22
C LYS A 223 4.93 -11.16 3.09
N PRO A 224 6.15 -11.49 2.64
CA PRO A 224 6.36 -12.64 1.79
C PRO A 224 6.25 -13.94 2.61
N ARG A 225 5.91 -15.05 1.96
CA ARG A 225 6.00 -16.39 2.55
C ARG A 225 7.45 -16.87 2.62
N ILE A 226 8.20 -16.58 1.56
CA ILE A 226 9.62 -16.94 1.42
C ILE A 226 10.34 -15.76 0.78
N ALA A 227 11.52 -15.42 1.30
CA ALA A 227 12.48 -14.55 0.65
C ALA A 227 13.76 -15.35 0.38
N LYS A 228 14.18 -15.44 -0.89
CA LYS A 228 15.43 -16.11 -1.28
C LYS A 228 16.35 -15.12 -1.99
N THR A 229 17.59 -15.08 -1.56
CA THR A 229 18.62 -14.27 -2.21
C THR A 229 19.05 -14.94 -3.52
N LEU A 230 18.94 -14.22 -4.64
CA LEU A 230 19.43 -14.63 -5.96
C LEU A 230 20.72 -13.86 -6.30
N GLY A 231 21.69 -13.90 -5.38
CA GLY A 231 22.92 -13.10 -5.40
C GLY A 231 22.81 -11.77 -4.65
N HIS A 232 23.87 -10.96 -4.67
CA HIS A 232 23.97 -9.75 -3.83
C HIS A 232 22.95 -8.63 -4.14
N THR A 233 22.28 -8.70 -5.29
CA THR A 233 21.39 -7.62 -5.78
C THR A 233 19.95 -8.04 -6.03
N LYS A 234 19.60 -9.32 -5.81
CA LYS A 234 18.24 -9.82 -6.08
C LYS A 234 17.68 -10.63 -4.92
N VAL A 235 16.40 -10.40 -4.62
CA VAL A 235 15.58 -11.26 -3.78
C VAL A 235 14.40 -11.76 -4.59
N GLU A 236 14.16 -13.05 -4.53
CA GLU A 236 12.91 -13.67 -4.95
C GLU A 236 11.96 -13.73 -3.76
N LEU A 237 10.79 -13.12 -3.92
CA LEU A 237 9.72 -13.14 -2.93
C LEU A 237 8.59 -14.04 -3.41
N VAL A 238 8.29 -15.07 -2.64
CA VAL A 238 7.09 -15.89 -2.87
C VAL A 238 5.96 -15.27 -2.05
N VAL A 239 4.99 -14.68 -2.73
CA VAL A 239 3.77 -14.15 -2.11
C VAL A 239 2.65 -15.13 -2.40
N THR A 240 1.98 -15.62 -1.35
CA THR A 240 0.76 -16.42 -1.50
C THR A 240 -0.43 -15.49 -1.34
N LEU A 241 -1.19 -15.27 -2.41
CA LEU A 241 -2.50 -14.65 -2.34
C LEU A 241 -3.46 -15.70 -1.79
N GLN A 242 -3.89 -15.58 -0.54
CA GLN A 242 -5.07 -16.29 -0.06
C GLN A 242 -6.26 -15.37 -0.33
N PHE A 243 -7.11 -15.77 -1.27
CA PHE A 243 -8.43 -15.19 -1.48
C PHE A 243 -9.45 -16.02 -0.70
#